data_AF-A0A2H0I5L4-F1
#
_entry.id   AF-A0A2H0I5L4-F1
#
_cell.length_a   1.000
_cell.length_b   1.000
_cell.length_c   1.000
_cell.angle_alpha   90.00
_cell.angle_beta   90.00
_cell.angle_gamma   90.00
#
_symmetry.space_group_name_H-M   'P 1'
#
loop_
_entity.id
_entity.type
_entity.pdbx_description
1 polymer ?
#
loop_
_entity_poly.entity_id
_entity_poly.type
_entity_poly.pdbx_seq_one_letter_code
_entity_poly.pdbx_strand_id
1 'polypeptide(L)'
;MKNSIIYITILVSAIISPVFADETALTSSPQKFIVTAYYSPLPNQSFYLKGSYEADIRLNGNGTHGASGKAVYEGMLAGPKTYAFGTKVYLEGLGIGTVDDRGGAIVSAGSRGYDADRLDIWMGQGEEGLRRALSWGKRSVMGNIIPKEEVPADASLDISKVKIVKISTKLQNISSKVSVPEKKEPDIFNTSVGKYTNPEKIKELQTILSQLSYYIGDIDGKYSRSLIDAIYDFQIKNEIISSRENLGAGYYGVKTRAKLQEVYTLSIENEKKRMIEEARLIAIKVEQEKKIAAQKQEVTLFVQNLGTPEMNDIGVHVRKLQQSLKSLGYFTQKDTAIFGKQTHAALVAYQTDKDISEEEFGHLGKATKEALQKDLFALKNKANNGLAWNGK
;
A
#
# COMPACT_ATOMS: atom_id res chain seq x y z
N MET A 1 -37.17 -56.15 55.65
CA MET A 1 -37.03 -54.69 55.84
C MET A 1 -36.27 -54.16 54.62
N LYS A 2 -36.90 -54.03 53.45
CA LYS A 2 -37.68 -52.91 52.91
C LYS A 2 -36.93 -51.55 52.89
N ASN A 3 -36.34 -51.32 51.71
CA ASN A 3 -35.82 -50.11 51.10
C ASN A 3 -36.69 -48.87 51.32
N SER A 4 -36.04 -47.71 51.46
CA SER A 4 -36.55 -46.43 50.97
C SER A 4 -35.40 -45.61 50.37
N ILE A 5 -35.51 -45.40 49.06
CA ILE A 5 -34.67 -44.59 48.20
C ILE A 5 -35.21 -43.16 48.26
N ILE A 6 -34.36 -42.17 48.54
CA ILE A 6 -34.69 -40.75 48.40
C ILE A 6 -33.90 -40.21 47.21
N TYR A 7 -34.64 -39.84 46.16
CA TYR A 7 -34.15 -39.13 44.98
C TYR A 7 -33.95 -37.65 45.33
N ILE A 8 -32.75 -37.13 45.16
CA ILE A 8 -32.50 -35.69 45.07
C ILE A 8 -32.02 -35.41 43.65
N THR A 9 -32.93 -34.86 42.85
CA THR A 9 -32.68 -34.37 41.50
C THR A 9 -31.94 -33.04 41.61
N ILE A 10 -30.64 -33.03 41.26
CA ILE A 10 -29.89 -31.78 41.03
C ILE A 10 -29.88 -31.51 39.53
N LEU A 11 -30.67 -30.53 39.13
CA LEU A 11 -30.72 -29.95 37.80
C LEU A 11 -29.43 -29.14 37.57
N VAL A 12 -28.45 -29.71 36.87
CA VAL A 12 -27.25 -28.97 36.44
C VAL A 12 -27.59 -28.25 35.13
N SER A 13 -27.82 -26.94 35.23
CA SER A 13 -27.94 -26.04 34.09
C SER A 13 -26.59 -25.94 33.37
N ALA A 14 -26.54 -26.41 32.13
CA ALA A 14 -25.39 -26.23 31.25
C ALA A 14 -25.38 -24.79 30.74
N ILE A 15 -24.55 -23.94 31.36
CA ILE A 15 -24.17 -22.66 30.78
C ILE A 15 -23.07 -22.97 29.76
N ILE A 16 -23.45 -23.07 28.48
CA ILE A 16 -22.50 -23.06 27.38
C ILE A 16 -22.02 -21.62 27.23
N SER A 17 -20.93 -21.27 27.89
CA SER A 17 -20.16 -20.10 27.49
C SER A 17 -19.52 -20.40 26.14
N PRO A 18 -19.58 -19.50 25.15
CA PRO A 18 -18.76 -19.65 23.96
C PRO A 18 -17.30 -19.59 24.42
N VAL A 19 -16.59 -20.71 24.25
CA VAL A 19 -15.13 -20.72 24.24
C VAL A 19 -14.74 -19.88 23.04
N PHE A 20 -14.49 -18.59 23.27
CA PHE A 20 -13.68 -17.82 22.37
C PHE A 20 -12.32 -18.50 22.36
N ALA A 21 -11.95 -19.02 21.18
CA ALA A 21 -10.64 -19.60 20.93
C ALA A 21 -9.58 -18.59 21.39
N ASP A 22 -8.88 -18.97 22.45
CA ASP A 22 -7.78 -18.20 23.01
C ASP A 22 -6.69 -18.11 21.94
N GLU A 23 -6.27 -16.89 21.66
CA GLU A 23 -5.19 -16.54 20.76
C GLU A 23 -3.94 -17.25 21.30
N THR A 24 -3.43 -18.24 20.57
CA THR A 24 -2.27 -19.05 20.98
C THR A 24 -1.13 -18.15 21.41
N ALA A 25 -0.92 -18.05 22.73
CA ALA A 25 0.14 -17.28 23.34
C ALA A 25 1.49 -17.84 22.91
N LEU A 26 2.16 -17.11 22.01
CA LEU A 26 3.54 -17.31 21.62
C LEU A 26 4.45 -17.24 22.86
N THR A 27 5.22 -18.29 23.11
CA THR A 27 5.92 -18.55 24.38
C THR A 27 7.21 -17.74 24.60
N SER A 28 7.57 -16.84 23.69
CA SER A 28 8.68 -15.89 23.89
C SER A 28 8.17 -14.49 24.24
N SER A 29 8.77 -13.85 25.24
CA SER A 29 8.49 -12.45 25.54
C SER A 29 8.81 -11.57 24.31
N PRO A 30 7.93 -10.63 23.93
CA PRO A 30 8.15 -9.77 22.78
C PRO A 30 9.45 -8.99 22.90
N GLN A 31 10.30 -9.08 21.87
CA GLN A 31 11.53 -8.33 21.75
C GLN A 31 11.40 -7.19 20.73
N LYS A 32 12.22 -6.15 20.91
CA LYS A 32 12.26 -5.00 20.01
C LYS A 32 13.13 -5.30 18.80
N PHE A 33 12.65 -4.94 17.62
CA PHE A 33 13.40 -4.93 16.36
C PHE A 33 13.45 -3.52 15.77
N ILE A 34 14.55 -3.17 15.11
CA ILE A 34 14.65 -1.96 14.27
C ILE A 34 14.43 -2.38 12.82
N VAL A 35 13.25 -2.09 12.30
CA VAL A 35 12.80 -2.60 11.01
C VAL A 35 12.82 -1.49 9.97
N THR A 36 13.58 -1.70 8.90
CA THR A 36 13.57 -0.88 7.68
C THR A 36 12.87 -1.62 6.54
N ALA A 37 12.75 -0.97 5.40
CA ALA A 37 12.23 -1.59 4.20
C ALA A 37 13.11 -1.28 2.99
N TYR A 38 13.16 -2.24 2.07
CA TYR A 38 13.81 -2.13 0.77
C TYR A 38 12.86 -2.58 -0.34
N TYR A 39 13.17 -2.20 -1.57
CA TYR A 39 12.37 -2.52 -2.75
C TYR A 39 13.29 -2.87 -3.92
N SER A 40 12.79 -3.55 -4.93
CA SER A 40 13.59 -3.85 -6.10
C SER A 40 13.24 -2.94 -7.27
N PRO A 41 14.17 -2.10 -7.73
CA PRO A 41 13.88 -1.22 -8.85
C PRO A 41 13.69 -2.02 -10.15
N LEU A 42 12.89 -1.47 -11.05
CA LEU A 42 12.67 -1.93 -12.42
C LEU A 42 13.23 -0.88 -13.40
N PRO A 43 13.69 -1.29 -14.59
CA PRO A 43 14.06 -0.34 -15.64
C PRO A 43 12.90 0.59 -15.99
N ASN A 44 13.23 1.80 -16.45
CA ASN A 44 12.26 2.81 -16.90
C ASN A 44 11.20 3.25 -15.87
N GLN A 45 11.46 3.11 -14.56
CA GLN A 45 10.64 3.77 -13.56
C GLN A 45 10.68 5.29 -13.75
N SER A 46 9.57 5.95 -13.44
CA SER A 46 9.52 7.41 -13.42
C SER A 46 10.43 8.01 -12.33
N PHE A 47 10.85 7.20 -11.36
CA PHE A 47 11.53 7.64 -10.15
C PHE A 47 12.48 6.57 -9.58
N TYR A 48 13.70 7.00 -9.20
CA TYR A 48 14.71 6.21 -8.48
C TYR A 48 15.22 6.99 -7.25
N LEU A 49 15.28 6.33 -6.10
CA LEU A 49 15.65 6.92 -4.81
C LEU A 49 17.08 7.51 -4.80
N LYS A 50 18.01 6.88 -5.53
CA LYS A 50 19.43 7.27 -5.66
C LYS A 50 19.71 7.94 -7.01
N GLY A 51 18.68 8.30 -7.77
CA GLY A 51 18.78 9.07 -9.00
C GLY A 51 19.01 8.26 -10.28
N SER A 52 19.31 6.95 -10.20
CA SER A 52 19.36 6.05 -11.38
C SER A 52 18.96 4.63 -11.03
N TYR A 53 18.59 3.85 -12.05
CA TYR A 53 18.27 2.43 -11.93
C TYR A 53 19.42 1.64 -11.30
N GLU A 54 20.64 1.85 -11.80
CA GLU A 54 21.85 1.16 -11.36
C GLU A 54 22.20 1.56 -9.92
N ALA A 55 21.99 2.82 -9.56
CA ALA A 55 22.23 3.31 -8.21
C ALA A 55 21.25 2.71 -7.19
N ASP A 56 19.99 2.53 -7.58
CA ASP A 56 18.99 1.88 -6.74
C ASP A 56 19.20 0.37 -6.64
N ILE A 57 19.68 -0.29 -7.70
CA ILE A 57 20.09 -1.70 -7.64
C ILE A 57 21.25 -1.85 -6.64
N ARG A 58 22.26 -0.98 -6.69
CA ARG A 58 23.38 -1.03 -5.73
C ARG A 58 22.89 -0.85 -4.28
N LEU A 59 21.86 -0.03 -4.08
CA LEU A 59 21.31 0.25 -2.75
C LEU A 59 20.45 -0.90 -2.21
N ASN A 60 19.52 -1.39 -3.02
CA ASN A 60 18.42 -2.26 -2.59
C ASN A 60 18.50 -3.69 -3.15
N GLY A 61 19.49 -3.98 -3.99
CA GLY A 61 19.58 -5.24 -4.74
C GLY A 61 18.75 -5.22 -6.02
N ASN A 62 19.05 -6.16 -6.91
CA ASN A 62 18.37 -6.31 -8.21
C ASN A 62 17.01 -7.04 -8.11
N GLY A 63 16.64 -7.53 -6.92
CA GLY A 63 15.36 -8.18 -6.70
C GLY A 63 15.16 -9.51 -7.40
N THR A 64 16.24 -10.27 -7.60
CA THR A 64 16.16 -11.60 -8.21
C THR A 64 16.10 -12.67 -7.14
N HIS A 65 17.11 -12.74 -6.27
CA HIS A 65 17.22 -13.72 -5.21
C HIS A 65 17.72 -13.08 -3.92
N GLY A 66 17.22 -13.55 -2.77
CA GLY A 66 17.80 -13.25 -1.48
C GLY A 66 19.09 -14.04 -1.25
N ALA A 67 19.84 -13.68 -0.21
CA ALA A 67 21.09 -14.34 0.14
C ALA A 67 20.96 -15.84 0.49
N SER A 68 19.74 -16.34 0.77
CA SER A 68 19.45 -17.77 0.90
C SER A 68 19.45 -18.54 -0.43
N GLY A 69 19.45 -17.84 -1.56
CA GLY A 69 19.30 -18.41 -2.90
C GLY A 69 17.84 -18.54 -3.37
N LYS A 70 16.85 -18.23 -2.53
CA LYS A 70 15.44 -18.18 -2.95
C LYS A 70 15.14 -16.93 -3.76
N ALA A 71 14.22 -17.04 -4.73
CA ALA A 71 13.67 -15.88 -5.40
C ALA A 71 13.05 -14.92 -4.37
N VAL A 72 13.13 -13.60 -4.60
CA VAL A 72 12.50 -12.62 -3.71
C VAL A 72 10.98 -12.79 -3.71
N TYR A 73 10.36 -12.57 -2.55
CA TYR A 73 8.91 -12.64 -2.38
C TYR A 73 8.45 -11.60 -1.36
N GLU A 74 7.16 -11.26 -1.41
CA GLU A 74 6.56 -10.24 -0.54
C GLU A 74 6.78 -10.55 0.94
N GLY A 75 7.33 -9.58 1.67
CA GLY A 75 7.59 -9.74 3.09
C GLY A 75 8.81 -10.60 3.45
N MET A 76 9.66 -10.94 2.47
CA MET A 76 11.00 -11.52 2.73
C MET A 76 11.78 -10.60 3.68
N LEU A 77 12.44 -11.20 4.69
CA LEU A 77 13.26 -10.46 5.64
C LEU A 77 14.74 -10.63 5.33
N ALA A 78 15.45 -9.51 5.32
CA ALA A 78 16.89 -9.49 5.57
C ALA A 78 17.15 -9.44 7.08
N GLY A 79 17.90 -10.41 7.59
CA GLY A 79 18.22 -10.55 9.02
C GLY A 79 19.73 -10.54 9.32
N PRO A 80 20.13 -10.32 10.59
CA PRO A 80 21.52 -10.36 10.98
C PRO A 80 22.09 -11.77 10.81
N LYS A 81 23.43 -11.89 10.71
CA LYS A 81 24.11 -13.18 10.54
C LYS A 81 23.85 -14.18 11.68
N THR A 82 23.47 -13.67 12.86
CA THR A 82 23.09 -14.50 14.01
C THR A 82 21.80 -15.30 13.79
N TYR A 83 20.97 -14.92 12.82
CA TYR A 83 19.77 -15.67 12.46
C TYR A 83 20.05 -16.57 11.27
N ALA A 84 19.74 -17.86 11.39
CA ALA A 84 19.84 -18.79 10.29
C ALA A 84 18.87 -18.41 9.15
N PHE A 85 19.18 -18.81 7.91
CA PHE A 85 18.16 -18.70 6.86
C PHE A 85 16.97 -19.59 7.19
N GLY A 86 15.76 -19.10 6.92
CA GLY A 86 14.51 -19.75 7.31
C GLY A 86 14.00 -19.42 8.71
N THR A 87 14.74 -18.64 9.53
CA THR A 87 14.24 -18.16 10.83
C THR A 87 12.95 -17.37 10.64
N LYS A 88 11.95 -17.67 11.47
CA LYS A 88 10.61 -17.09 11.42
C LYS A 88 10.51 -15.98 12.46
N VAL A 89 10.04 -14.80 12.03
CA VAL A 89 9.93 -13.62 12.89
C VAL A 89 8.54 -13.06 12.76
N TYR A 90 7.78 -13.09 13.85
CA TYR A 90 6.55 -12.34 13.97
C TYR A 90 6.85 -10.88 14.26
N LEU A 91 6.23 -9.99 13.49
CA LEU A 91 6.27 -8.55 13.67
C LEU A 91 4.85 -8.06 13.91
N GLU A 92 4.65 -7.41 15.06
CA GLU A 92 3.34 -6.91 15.46
C GLU A 92 2.72 -6.02 14.37
N GLY A 93 1.47 -6.31 14.01
CA GLY A 93 0.73 -5.58 12.98
C GLY A 93 1.04 -5.96 11.53
N LEU A 94 2.09 -6.76 11.26
CA LEU A 94 2.46 -7.20 9.91
C LEU A 94 2.30 -8.72 9.70
N GLY A 95 2.53 -9.52 10.74
CA GLY A 95 2.49 -10.98 10.63
C GLY A 95 3.89 -11.61 10.64
N ILE A 96 4.03 -12.79 10.05
CA ILE A 96 5.24 -13.62 10.17
C ILE A 96 6.10 -13.52 8.90
N GLY A 97 7.25 -12.87 9.01
CA GLY A 97 8.27 -12.84 7.97
C GLY A 97 9.27 -13.99 8.13
N THR A 98 10.02 -14.27 7.05
CA THR A 98 11.08 -15.28 7.07
C THR A 98 12.40 -14.64 6.67
N VAL A 99 13.44 -14.92 7.46
CA VAL A 99 14.81 -14.46 7.22
C VAL A 99 15.42 -15.27 6.09
N ASP A 100 15.33 -14.77 4.88
CA ASP A 100 15.87 -15.41 3.66
C ASP A 100 16.86 -14.51 2.90
N ASP A 101 17.15 -13.32 3.44
CA ASP A 101 18.07 -12.36 2.83
C ASP A 101 19.09 -11.77 3.82
N ARG A 102 20.06 -11.01 3.30
CA ARG A 102 21.09 -10.30 4.05
C ARG A 102 21.32 -8.92 3.45
N GLY A 103 21.56 -7.93 4.31
CA GLY A 103 21.95 -6.60 3.88
C GLY A 103 23.18 -6.11 4.65
N GLY A 104 24.03 -5.32 4.00
CA GLY A 104 25.25 -4.80 4.63
C GLY A 104 25.01 -3.89 5.84
N ALA A 105 23.79 -3.37 6.00
CA ALA A 105 23.34 -2.56 7.13
C ALA A 105 22.62 -3.36 8.24
N ILE A 106 22.38 -4.65 8.01
CA ILE A 106 21.56 -5.51 8.87
C ILE A 106 22.48 -6.21 9.88
N VAL A 107 22.36 -5.82 11.14
CA VAL A 107 23.27 -6.18 12.23
C VAL A 107 22.49 -6.52 13.50
N SER A 108 23.12 -7.30 14.38
CA SER A 108 22.55 -7.66 15.67
C SER A 108 22.58 -6.49 16.66
N ALA A 109 21.76 -6.56 17.71
CA ALA A 109 21.78 -5.64 18.83
C ALA A 109 23.20 -5.51 19.42
N GLY A 110 23.55 -4.31 19.88
CA GLY A 110 24.89 -3.94 20.34
C GLY A 110 25.88 -3.63 19.21
N SER A 111 25.55 -3.92 17.97
CA SER A 111 26.38 -3.57 16.81
C SER A 111 25.99 -2.22 16.24
N ARG A 112 26.98 -1.40 15.82
CA ARG A 112 26.77 -0.12 15.14
C ARG A 112 25.82 0.85 15.86
N GLY A 113 25.79 0.81 17.20
CA GLY A 113 24.96 1.70 18.02
C GLY A 113 23.47 1.34 18.08
N TYR A 114 23.07 0.19 17.55
CA TYR A 114 21.69 -0.31 17.65
C TYR A 114 21.48 -1.07 18.96
N ASP A 115 20.37 -0.81 19.64
CA ASP A 115 19.99 -1.47 20.89
C ASP A 115 19.02 -2.65 20.66
N ALA A 116 18.75 -2.98 19.40
CA ALA A 116 17.86 -4.04 18.96
C ALA A 116 18.35 -4.60 17.61
N ASP A 117 17.97 -5.85 17.31
CA ASP A 117 18.31 -6.49 16.05
C ASP A 117 17.67 -5.74 14.88
N ARG A 118 18.45 -5.51 13.84
CA ARG A 118 17.95 -4.86 12.62
C ARG A 118 17.35 -5.89 11.68
N LEU A 119 16.22 -5.54 11.08
CA LEU A 119 15.60 -6.30 10.00
C LEU A 119 15.31 -5.35 8.82
N ASP A 120 15.31 -5.88 7.60
CA ASP A 120 14.84 -5.18 6.41
C ASP A 120 13.72 -5.99 5.75
N ILE A 121 12.60 -5.35 5.43
CA ILE A 121 11.47 -6.02 4.77
C ILE A 121 11.50 -5.71 3.27
N TRP A 122 11.43 -6.73 2.43
CA TRP A 122 11.23 -6.54 1.00
C TRP A 122 9.79 -6.15 0.69
N MET A 123 9.61 -5.00 0.04
CA MET A 123 8.31 -4.36 -0.15
C MET A 123 7.76 -4.46 -1.57
N GLY A 124 8.37 -5.24 -2.47
CA GLY A 124 7.91 -5.34 -3.86
C GLY A 124 8.86 -4.71 -4.86
N GLN A 125 8.39 -4.67 -6.11
CA GLN A 125 9.15 -4.15 -7.24
C GLN A 125 8.64 -2.79 -7.71
N GLY A 126 9.50 -2.07 -8.42
CA GLY A 126 9.15 -0.85 -9.14
C GLY A 126 8.60 0.25 -8.24
N GLU A 127 7.75 1.09 -8.80
CA GLU A 127 7.22 2.27 -8.10
C GLU A 127 6.34 1.91 -6.90
N GLU A 128 5.62 0.80 -6.99
CA GLU A 128 4.73 0.37 -5.90
C GLU A 128 5.55 -0.10 -4.69
N GLY A 129 6.58 -0.91 -4.93
CA GLY A 129 7.52 -1.32 -3.89
C GLY A 129 8.26 -0.13 -3.27
N LEU A 130 8.68 0.83 -4.10
CA LEU A 130 9.29 2.08 -3.65
C LEU A 130 8.35 2.88 -2.74
N ARG A 131 7.07 3.07 -3.14
CA ARG A 131 6.08 3.78 -2.32
C ARG A 131 5.83 3.10 -0.98
N ARG A 132 5.76 1.76 -0.95
CA ARG A 132 5.62 1.00 0.30
C ARG A 132 6.85 1.12 1.20
N ALA A 133 8.05 0.97 0.64
CA ALA A 133 9.30 1.08 1.40
C ALA A 133 9.46 2.47 2.04
N LEU A 134 9.16 3.53 1.28
CA LEU A 134 9.18 4.90 1.79
C LEU A 134 8.11 5.15 2.86
N SER A 135 6.88 4.63 2.67
CA SER A 135 5.80 4.76 3.67
C SER A 135 6.12 4.04 4.97
N TRP A 136 6.87 2.94 4.89
CA TRP A 136 7.34 2.20 6.04
C TRP A 136 8.46 2.92 6.78
N GLY A 137 9.50 3.39 6.08
CA GLY A 137 10.65 4.07 6.69
C GLY A 137 11.43 3.16 7.66
N LYS A 138 12.08 3.76 8.67
CA LYS A 138 12.75 3.05 9.77
C LYS A 138 11.93 3.20 11.03
N ARG A 139 11.58 2.09 11.69
CA ARG A 139 10.82 2.14 12.95
C ARG A 139 11.15 0.98 13.88
N SER A 140 10.83 1.16 15.15
CA SER A 140 10.86 0.10 16.14
C SER A 140 9.57 -0.72 16.06
N VAL A 141 9.69 -2.03 16.01
CA VAL A 141 8.54 -2.96 15.97
C VAL A 141 8.78 -4.04 17.03
N MET A 142 7.77 -4.33 17.83
CA MET A 142 7.81 -5.46 18.76
C MET A 142 7.49 -6.75 18.02
N GLY A 143 8.13 -7.84 18.41
CA GLY A 143 7.99 -9.10 17.72
C GLY A 143 8.61 -10.28 18.45
N ASN A 144 8.50 -11.46 17.86
CA ASN A 144 8.98 -12.71 18.42
C ASN A 144 9.68 -13.56 17.36
N ILE A 145 10.75 -14.25 17.74
CA ILE A 145 11.29 -15.34 16.92
C ILE A 145 10.45 -16.57 17.18
N ILE A 146 9.92 -17.18 16.14
CA ILE A 146 9.01 -18.31 16.25
C ILE A 146 9.76 -19.60 15.91
N PRO A 147 9.68 -20.64 16.77
CA PRO A 147 10.10 -21.99 16.43
C PRO A 147 9.42 -22.46 15.14
N LYS A 148 10.15 -23.18 14.28
CA LYS A 148 9.63 -23.56 12.96
C LYS A 148 8.37 -24.42 13.08
N GLU A 149 8.26 -25.18 14.15
CA GLU A 149 7.18 -26.10 14.49
C GLU A 149 5.89 -25.37 14.90
N GLU A 150 5.99 -24.10 15.31
CA GLU A 150 4.86 -23.28 15.80
C GLU A 150 4.32 -22.33 14.72
N VAL A 151 4.88 -22.35 13.50
CA VAL A 151 4.43 -21.47 12.41
C VAL A 151 3.22 -22.08 11.69
N PRO A 152 2.08 -21.37 11.65
CA PRO A 152 0.93 -21.81 10.85
C PRO A 152 1.31 -21.96 9.38
N ALA A 153 0.72 -22.95 8.70
CA ALA A 153 1.09 -23.31 7.33
C ALA A 153 0.88 -22.16 6.31
N ASP A 154 -0.04 -21.25 6.59
CA ASP A 154 -0.42 -20.09 5.78
C ASP A 154 0.13 -18.76 6.31
N ALA A 155 0.93 -18.80 7.39
CA ALA A 155 1.43 -17.57 7.98
C ALA A 155 2.46 -16.87 7.09
N SER A 156 2.09 -15.67 6.63
CA SER A 156 2.96 -14.77 5.90
C SER A 156 2.90 -13.36 6.47
N LEU A 157 3.92 -12.57 6.14
CA LEU A 157 3.94 -11.14 6.41
C LEU A 157 3.10 -10.45 5.33
N ASP A 158 2.09 -9.71 5.75
CA ASP A 158 1.18 -9.02 4.83
C ASP A 158 1.62 -7.56 4.64
N ILE A 159 2.35 -7.32 3.56
CA ILE A 159 2.82 -5.97 3.19
C ILE A 159 1.68 -5.05 2.72
N SER A 160 0.49 -5.57 2.41
CA SER A 160 -0.67 -4.74 2.05
C SER A 160 -1.20 -3.95 3.25
N LYS A 161 -0.92 -4.40 4.48
CA LYS A 161 -1.21 -3.67 5.72
C LYS A 161 -0.35 -2.42 5.89
N VAL A 162 0.77 -2.31 5.17
CA VAL A 162 1.54 -1.07 5.11
C VAL A 162 0.72 -0.06 4.32
N LYS A 163 -0.05 0.77 5.05
CA LYS A 163 -0.79 1.87 4.47
C LYS A 163 0.21 2.78 3.74
N ILE A 164 0.18 2.72 2.41
CA ILE A 164 0.84 3.73 1.59
C ILE A 164 0.23 5.05 2.04
N VAL A 165 1.07 5.95 2.55
CA VAL A 165 0.61 7.26 2.97
C VAL A 165 0.04 7.94 1.72
N LYS A 166 -1.28 7.93 1.60
CA LYS A 166 -1.98 8.83 0.67
C LYS A 166 -1.72 10.21 1.24
N ILE A 167 -0.96 11.04 0.52
CA ILE A 167 -0.80 12.41 0.96
C ILE A 167 -2.20 13.02 1.04
N SER A 168 -2.47 13.67 2.17
CA SER A 168 -3.73 14.34 2.47
C SER A 168 -4.21 15.13 1.27
N THR A 169 -5.47 14.92 0.88
CA THR A 169 -6.21 15.64 -0.16
C THR A 169 -6.38 17.14 0.12
N LYS A 170 -5.75 17.69 1.18
CA LYS A 170 -5.61 19.13 1.42
C LYS A 170 -4.59 19.84 0.50
N LEU A 171 -4.08 19.18 -0.53
CA LEU A 171 -3.38 19.84 -1.65
C LEU A 171 -4.29 20.02 -2.88
N GLN A 172 -5.59 20.26 -2.66
CA GLN A 172 -6.45 20.86 -3.67
C GLN A 172 -6.15 22.36 -3.78
N ASN A 173 -5.12 22.69 -4.55
CA ASN A 173 -4.89 23.94 -5.31
C ASN A 173 -3.41 24.13 -5.64
N ILE A 174 -2.75 23.03 -6.03
CA ILE A 174 -1.34 23.07 -6.40
C ILE A 174 -1.19 22.42 -7.78
N SER A 175 -1.88 23.00 -8.75
CA SER A 175 -1.66 22.73 -10.17
C SER A 175 -1.86 24.05 -10.91
N SER A 176 -1.04 25.04 -10.54
CA SER A 176 -0.73 26.31 -11.22
C SER A 176 0.00 27.16 -10.17
N LYS A 177 1.34 27.25 -10.23
CA LYS A 177 2.25 27.87 -9.24
C LYS A 177 2.63 27.03 -8.00
N VAL A 178 3.26 25.87 -8.21
CA VAL A 178 4.25 25.39 -7.22
C VAL A 178 5.55 26.14 -7.46
N SER A 179 5.72 27.30 -6.86
CA SER A 179 7.07 27.66 -6.42
C SER A 179 7.29 26.86 -5.14
N VAL A 180 8.00 25.73 -5.22
CA VAL A 180 8.59 25.19 -3.99
C VAL A 180 9.44 26.32 -3.45
N PRO A 181 9.19 26.82 -2.23
CA PRO A 181 9.98 27.93 -1.70
C PRO A 181 11.44 27.52 -1.82
N GLU A 182 12.20 28.34 -2.54
CA GLU A 182 13.63 28.18 -2.69
C GLU A 182 14.24 28.40 -1.29
N LYS A 183 14.25 27.32 -0.50
CA LYS A 183 14.93 27.33 0.79
C LYS A 183 16.40 27.57 0.46
N LYS A 184 16.93 28.69 0.94
CA LYS A 184 18.35 28.98 0.89
C LYS A 184 19.13 27.73 1.29
N GLU A 185 20.10 27.37 0.47
CA GLU A 185 20.88 26.16 0.66
C GLU A 185 21.44 26.10 2.10
N PRO A 186 21.26 24.98 2.82
CA PRO A 186 21.77 24.83 4.17
C PRO A 186 23.27 25.16 4.25
N ASP A 187 23.62 26.10 5.12
CA ASP A 187 25.01 26.56 5.30
C ASP A 187 25.92 25.48 5.91
N ILE A 188 25.32 24.44 6.47
CA ILE A 188 26.01 23.25 6.95
C ILE A 188 26.86 22.53 5.89
N PHE A 189 26.63 22.74 4.59
CA PHE A 189 27.49 22.17 3.54
C PHE A 189 28.86 22.87 3.44
N ASN A 190 28.95 24.10 3.95
CA ASN A 190 30.18 24.89 3.93
C ASN A 190 30.93 24.88 5.27
N THR A 191 30.35 24.30 6.33
CA THR A 191 30.88 24.37 7.69
C THR A 191 31.33 23.00 8.20
N SER A 192 32.60 22.87 8.61
CA SER A 192 33.07 21.68 9.35
C SER A 192 32.40 21.63 10.74
N VAL A 193 31.93 20.45 11.14
CA VAL A 193 31.25 20.26 12.43
C VAL A 193 32.09 19.40 13.37
N GLY A 194 32.22 19.84 14.61
CA GLY A 194 32.88 19.13 15.70
C GLY A 194 32.35 19.58 17.07
N LYS A 195 33.03 19.15 18.15
CA LYS A 195 32.59 19.32 19.55
C LYS A 195 32.30 20.77 19.96
N TYR A 196 32.99 21.74 19.35
CA TYR A 196 32.89 23.17 19.70
C TYR A 196 32.15 24.00 18.63
N THR A 197 31.57 23.35 17.63
CA THR A 197 30.76 24.04 16.62
C THR A 197 29.49 24.60 17.26
N ASN A 198 29.00 25.74 16.73
CA ASN A 198 27.74 26.34 17.17
C ASN A 198 26.61 25.30 17.18
N PRO A 199 25.85 25.13 18.29
CA PRO A 199 24.76 24.17 18.39
C PRO A 199 23.73 24.27 17.27
N GLU A 200 23.43 25.46 16.75
CA GLU A 200 22.47 25.62 15.64
C GLU A 200 22.98 24.98 14.35
N LYS A 201 24.29 25.03 14.08
CA LYS A 201 24.88 24.30 12.94
C LYS A 201 24.85 22.79 13.15
N ILE A 202 25.02 22.35 14.38
CA ILE A 202 24.88 20.92 14.72
C ILE A 202 23.43 20.47 14.50
N LYS A 203 22.43 21.28 14.88
CA LYS A 203 21.01 21.00 14.62
C LYS A 203 20.71 20.95 13.13
N GLU A 204 21.30 21.82 12.31
CA GLU A 204 21.17 21.74 10.84
C GLU A 204 21.66 20.37 10.32
N LEU A 205 22.84 19.92 10.77
CA LEU A 205 23.39 18.62 10.37
C LEU A 205 22.51 17.45 10.85
N GLN A 206 22.10 17.47 12.12
CA GLN A 206 21.18 16.48 12.70
C GLN A 206 19.87 16.40 11.91
N THR A 207 19.31 17.57 11.52
CA THR A 207 18.08 17.65 10.73
C THR A 207 18.26 17.01 9.37
N ILE A 208 19.32 17.35 8.64
CA ILE A 208 19.56 16.79 7.29
C ILE A 208 19.83 15.30 7.36
N LEU A 209 20.67 14.84 8.29
CA LEU A 209 20.93 13.42 8.47
C LEU A 209 19.67 12.68 8.91
N SER A 210 18.77 13.31 9.67
CA SER A 210 17.47 12.73 10.05
C SER A 210 16.51 12.63 8.86
N GLN A 211 16.42 13.68 8.03
CA GLN A 211 15.68 13.67 6.77
C GLN A 211 16.16 12.58 5.82
N LEU A 212 17.48 12.34 5.80
CA LEU A 212 18.12 11.28 5.02
C LEU A 212 18.15 9.93 5.76
N SER A 213 17.49 9.82 6.92
CA SER A 213 17.36 8.60 7.75
C SER A 213 18.66 8.02 8.33
N TYR A 214 19.75 8.79 8.34
CA TYR A 214 21.00 8.42 9.01
C TYR A 214 20.99 8.75 10.51
N TYR A 215 20.22 9.75 10.95
CA TYR A 215 20.17 10.20 12.34
C TYR A 215 18.78 10.01 12.96
N ILE A 216 18.71 9.26 14.05
CA ILE A 216 17.46 8.95 14.79
C ILE A 216 17.41 9.57 16.19
N GLY A 217 18.46 10.31 16.58
CA GLY A 217 18.52 10.98 17.88
C GLY A 217 17.79 12.33 17.88
N ASP A 218 17.78 12.97 19.03
CA ASP A 218 17.19 14.30 19.18
C ASP A 218 17.98 15.36 18.41
N ILE A 219 17.27 16.34 17.84
CA ILE A 219 17.85 17.50 17.16
C ILE A 219 18.20 18.56 18.23
N ASP A 220 19.15 18.20 19.10
CA ASP A 220 19.49 18.95 20.32
C ASP A 220 20.70 19.88 20.16
N GLY A 221 21.37 19.85 19.01
CA GLY A 221 22.57 20.63 18.74
C GLY A 221 23.83 20.11 19.44
N LYS A 222 23.82 18.89 19.98
CA LYS A 222 25.00 18.29 20.62
C LYS A 222 25.77 17.42 19.63
N TYR A 223 27.10 17.56 19.65
CA TYR A 223 28.02 16.66 18.94
C TYR A 223 28.14 15.32 19.68
N SER A 224 27.04 14.58 19.71
CA SER A 224 26.86 13.34 20.47
C SER A 224 27.50 12.13 19.79
N ARG A 225 27.66 11.03 20.53
CA ARG A 225 28.12 9.77 19.93
C ARG A 225 27.19 9.28 18.82
N SER A 226 25.87 9.42 19.02
CA SER A 226 24.86 9.06 18.02
C SER A 226 25.00 9.88 16.73
N LEU A 227 25.35 11.17 16.83
CA LEU A 227 25.61 12.00 15.64
C LEU A 227 26.88 11.54 14.91
N ILE A 228 27.96 11.23 15.64
CA ILE A 228 29.21 10.70 15.07
C ILE A 228 28.95 9.37 14.35
N ASP A 229 28.18 8.49 14.96
CA ASP A 229 27.82 7.20 14.37
C ASP A 229 26.92 7.37 13.12
N ALA A 230 26.01 8.35 13.11
CA ALA A 230 25.24 8.70 11.92
C ALA A 230 26.11 9.24 10.77
N ILE A 231 27.08 10.10 11.08
CA ILE A 231 28.06 10.59 10.09
C ILE A 231 28.88 9.42 9.54
N TYR A 232 29.33 8.51 10.41
CA TYR A 232 30.07 7.32 10.01
C TYR A 232 29.24 6.41 9.09
N ASP A 233 27.99 6.12 9.45
CA ASP A 233 27.08 5.32 8.64
C ASP A 233 26.86 5.96 7.27
N PHE A 234 26.70 7.29 7.21
CA PHE A 234 26.62 8.04 5.97
C PHE A 234 27.90 7.89 5.12
N GLN A 235 29.07 7.99 5.74
CA GLN A 235 30.36 7.87 5.04
C GLN A 235 30.57 6.47 4.47
N ILE A 236 30.29 5.40 5.23
CA ILE A 236 30.37 4.02 4.75
C ILE A 236 29.37 3.80 3.61
N LYS A 237 28.13 4.27 3.78
CA LYS A 237 27.05 4.03 2.80
C LYS A 237 27.28 4.73 1.48
N ASN A 238 28.02 5.84 1.48
CA ASN A 238 28.36 6.59 0.28
C ASN A 238 29.84 6.43 -0.10
N GLU A 239 30.50 5.36 0.37
CA GLU A 239 31.85 4.94 -0.04
C GLU A 239 32.92 6.02 0.15
N ILE A 240 32.73 6.90 1.13
CA ILE A 240 33.70 7.95 1.49
C ILE A 240 34.86 7.33 2.28
N ILE A 241 34.57 6.31 3.09
CA ILE A 241 35.51 5.51 3.88
C ILE A 241 35.10 4.04 3.82
N SER A 242 36.01 3.15 4.18
CA SER A 242 35.76 1.71 4.24
C SER A 242 35.59 1.17 5.67
N SER A 243 36.09 1.87 6.69
CA SER A 243 36.08 1.39 8.08
C SER A 243 36.28 2.52 9.10
N ARG A 244 36.18 2.20 10.41
CA ARG A 244 36.39 3.18 11.50
C ARG A 244 37.84 3.59 11.70
N GLU A 245 38.78 2.81 11.17
CA GLU A 245 40.22 3.06 11.23
C GLU A 245 40.67 4.07 10.17
N ASN A 246 39.81 4.39 9.20
CA ASN A 246 40.10 5.42 8.20
C ASN A 246 40.23 6.80 8.86
N LEU A 247 41.24 7.55 8.43
CA LEU A 247 41.40 8.94 8.82
C LEU A 247 40.14 9.74 8.43
N GLY A 248 39.48 10.33 9.42
CA GLY A 248 38.25 11.09 9.22
C GLY A 248 36.95 10.28 9.38
N ALA A 249 37.01 9.02 9.81
CA ALA A 249 35.82 8.25 10.16
C ALA A 249 35.01 8.92 11.28
N GLY A 250 33.73 9.18 11.01
CA GLY A 250 32.83 9.91 11.92
C GLY A 250 33.06 11.43 11.95
N TYR A 251 33.94 11.98 11.10
CA TYR A 251 34.17 13.41 11.00
C TYR A 251 33.44 14.05 9.81
N TYR A 252 32.76 15.18 10.06
CA TYR A 252 32.07 15.95 9.03
C TYR A 252 33.01 16.95 8.31
N GLY A 253 34.04 16.40 7.65
CA GLY A 253 35.02 17.13 6.85
C GLY A 253 34.62 17.32 5.38
N VAL A 254 35.48 17.97 4.58
CA VAL A 254 35.19 18.44 3.20
C VAL A 254 34.54 17.38 2.31
N LYS A 255 35.08 16.15 2.27
CA LYS A 255 34.53 15.05 1.46
C LYS A 255 33.12 14.65 1.91
N THR A 256 32.90 14.54 3.22
CA THR A 256 31.60 14.22 3.80
C THR A 256 30.57 15.30 3.46
N ARG A 257 30.95 16.58 3.52
CA ARG A 257 30.05 17.69 3.21
C ARG A 257 29.64 17.73 1.76
N ALA A 258 30.61 17.63 0.85
CA ALA A 258 30.35 17.61 -0.59
C ALA A 258 29.40 16.47 -0.96
N LYS A 259 29.60 15.27 -0.39
CA LYS A 259 28.72 14.14 -0.64
C LYS A 259 27.34 14.32 0.02
N LEU A 260 27.27 14.90 1.21
CA LEU A 260 25.98 15.16 1.88
C LEU A 260 25.16 16.20 1.10
N GLN A 261 25.80 17.25 0.59
CA GLN A 261 25.18 18.25 -0.28
C GLN A 261 24.59 17.59 -1.53
N GLU A 262 25.37 16.76 -2.24
CA GLU A 262 24.89 15.99 -3.39
C GLU A 262 23.66 15.13 -3.01
N VAL A 263 23.78 14.28 -1.99
CA VAL A 263 22.70 13.38 -1.56
C VAL A 263 21.45 14.15 -1.12
N TYR A 264 21.62 15.27 -0.41
CA TYR A 264 20.53 16.11 0.03
C TYR A 264 19.83 16.79 -1.15
N THR A 265 20.57 17.40 -2.07
CA THR A 265 20.00 18.03 -3.27
C THR A 265 19.22 17.02 -4.11
N LEU A 266 19.79 15.82 -4.32
CA LEU A 266 19.09 14.72 -4.97
C LEU A 266 17.80 14.35 -4.20
N SER A 267 17.83 14.28 -2.87
CA SER A 267 16.64 13.96 -2.07
C SER A 267 15.52 15.00 -2.22
N ILE A 268 15.86 16.29 -2.30
CA ILE A 268 14.90 17.38 -2.49
C ILE A 268 14.32 17.36 -3.91
N GLU A 269 15.15 17.16 -4.94
CA GLU A 269 14.65 16.99 -6.31
C GLU A 269 13.75 15.77 -6.45
N ASN A 270 14.11 14.69 -5.79
CA ASN A 270 13.34 13.45 -5.74
C ASN A 270 11.97 13.64 -5.07
N GLU A 271 11.93 14.37 -3.95
CA GLU A 271 10.68 14.76 -3.30
C GLU A 271 9.78 15.59 -4.23
N LYS A 272 10.35 16.59 -4.93
CA LYS A 272 9.61 17.41 -5.90
C LYS A 272 8.99 16.57 -7.03
N LYS A 273 9.79 15.67 -7.62
CA LYS A 273 9.31 14.77 -8.70
C LYS A 273 8.19 13.86 -8.21
N ARG A 274 8.31 13.29 -7.00
CA ARG A 274 7.26 12.47 -6.38
C ARG A 274 5.95 13.25 -6.26
N MET A 275 5.99 14.47 -5.73
CA MET A 275 4.80 15.31 -5.56
C MET A 275 4.11 15.63 -6.90
N ILE A 276 4.90 15.89 -7.95
CA ILE A 276 4.38 16.18 -9.29
C ILE A 276 3.67 14.95 -9.87
N GLU A 277 4.28 13.76 -9.78
CA GLU A 277 3.67 12.54 -10.32
C GLU A 277 2.44 12.12 -9.51
N GLU A 278 2.46 12.27 -8.18
CA GLU A 278 1.27 12.03 -7.36
C GLU A 278 0.12 12.98 -7.74
N ALA A 279 0.41 14.28 -7.93
CA ALA A 279 -0.58 15.24 -8.41
C ALA A 279 -1.15 14.85 -9.79
N ARG A 280 -0.30 14.36 -10.70
CA ARG A 280 -0.71 13.87 -12.02
C ARG A 280 -1.64 12.66 -11.92
N LEU A 281 -1.30 11.67 -11.10
CA LEU A 281 -2.12 10.47 -10.89
C LEU A 281 -3.47 10.81 -10.27
N ILE A 282 -3.50 11.74 -9.31
CA ILE A 282 -4.74 12.25 -8.73
C ILE A 282 -5.60 12.92 -9.81
N ALA A 283 -5.00 13.76 -10.67
CA ALA A 283 -5.73 14.41 -11.76
C ALA A 283 -6.35 13.40 -12.75
N ILE A 284 -5.59 12.36 -13.12
CA ILE A 284 -6.09 11.28 -13.98
C ILE A 284 -7.28 10.56 -13.32
N LYS A 285 -7.16 10.22 -12.04
CA LYS A 285 -8.22 9.53 -11.30
C LYS A 285 -9.48 10.37 -11.18
N VAL A 286 -9.34 11.66 -10.85
CA VAL A 286 -10.47 12.59 -10.78
C VAL A 286 -11.17 12.71 -12.14
N GLU A 287 -10.41 12.77 -13.23
CA GLU A 287 -10.98 12.83 -14.58
C GLU A 287 -11.71 11.52 -14.95
N GLN A 288 -11.15 10.37 -14.58
CA GLN A 288 -11.82 9.07 -14.76
C GLN A 288 -13.11 8.98 -13.94
N GLU A 289 -13.08 9.39 -12.67
CA GLU A 289 -14.27 9.40 -11.80
C GLU A 289 -15.36 10.33 -12.34
N LYS A 290 -14.98 11.51 -12.88
CA LYS A 290 -15.92 12.41 -13.57
C LYS A 290 -16.55 11.75 -14.79
N LYS A 291 -15.76 11.08 -15.63
CA LYS A 291 -16.27 10.36 -16.81
C LYS A 291 -17.23 9.24 -16.41
N ILE A 292 -16.86 8.47 -15.39
CA ILE A 292 -17.70 7.40 -14.84
C ILE A 292 -19.01 7.97 -14.26
N ALA A 293 -18.94 9.07 -13.52
CA ALA A 293 -20.12 9.74 -12.96
C ALA A 293 -21.05 10.28 -14.06
N ALA A 294 -20.49 10.91 -15.10
CA ALA A 294 -21.25 11.39 -16.26
C ALA A 294 -21.93 10.24 -17.00
N GLN A 295 -21.23 9.12 -17.23
CA GLN A 295 -21.82 7.93 -17.85
C GLN A 295 -22.93 7.32 -16.99
N LYS A 296 -22.73 7.24 -15.67
CA LYS A 296 -23.75 6.76 -14.73
C LYS A 296 -24.98 7.67 -14.77
N GLN A 297 -24.80 8.98 -14.79
CA GLN A 297 -25.90 9.95 -14.90
C GLN A 297 -26.65 9.79 -16.23
N GLU A 298 -25.94 9.62 -17.34
CA GLU A 298 -26.56 9.40 -18.66
C GLU A 298 -27.40 8.13 -18.70
N VAL A 299 -26.90 7.00 -18.17
CA VAL A 299 -27.66 5.74 -18.06
C VAL A 299 -28.88 5.91 -17.15
N THR A 300 -28.73 6.67 -16.05
CA THR A 300 -29.83 6.97 -15.13
C THR A 300 -30.96 7.71 -15.85
N LEU A 301 -30.62 8.78 -16.56
CA LEU A 301 -31.58 9.56 -17.35
C LEU A 301 -32.18 8.73 -18.49
N PHE A 302 -31.40 7.88 -19.15
CA PHE A 302 -31.90 6.97 -20.17
C PHE A 302 -33.00 6.03 -19.60
N VAL A 303 -32.73 5.37 -18.48
CA VAL A 303 -33.68 4.43 -17.86
C VAL A 303 -34.92 5.15 -17.33
N GLN A 304 -34.76 6.36 -16.76
CA GLN A 304 -35.90 7.20 -16.37
C GLN A 304 -36.79 7.54 -17.56
N ASN A 305 -36.19 7.88 -18.70
CA ASN A 305 -36.90 8.22 -19.94
C ASN A 305 -37.55 7.01 -20.65
N LEU A 306 -37.32 5.78 -20.18
CA LEU A 306 -38.11 4.61 -20.63
C LEU A 306 -39.56 4.67 -20.12
N GLY A 307 -39.84 5.46 -19.07
CA GLY A 307 -41.16 5.55 -18.47
C GLY A 307 -41.60 4.24 -17.85
N THR A 308 -42.89 3.91 -17.96
CA THR A 308 -43.49 2.65 -17.51
C THR A 308 -44.36 2.11 -18.64
N PRO A 309 -43.77 1.52 -19.69
CA PRO A 309 -44.54 1.06 -20.83
C PRO A 309 -45.46 -0.10 -20.43
N GLU A 310 -46.68 -0.05 -20.93
CA GLU A 310 -47.73 -1.03 -20.71
C GLU A 310 -47.93 -1.91 -21.94
N MET A 311 -48.69 -2.99 -21.77
CA MET A 311 -48.99 -3.91 -22.85
C MET A 311 -49.74 -3.20 -23.98
N ASN A 312 -49.28 -3.41 -25.22
CA ASN A 312 -49.72 -2.74 -26.45
C ASN A 312 -49.26 -1.29 -26.62
N ASP A 313 -48.44 -0.74 -25.72
CA ASP A 313 -47.82 0.56 -25.94
C ASP A 313 -46.97 0.58 -27.22
N ILE A 314 -47.00 1.72 -27.92
CA ILE A 314 -46.25 1.94 -29.14
C ILE A 314 -45.45 3.23 -29.01
N GLY A 315 -44.13 3.16 -29.16
CA GLY A 315 -43.32 4.37 -29.14
C GLY A 315 -41.82 4.16 -29.02
N VAL A 316 -41.10 5.28 -29.08
CA VAL A 316 -39.64 5.32 -29.02
C VAL A 316 -39.11 4.74 -27.70
N HIS A 317 -39.81 4.95 -26.59
CA HIS A 317 -39.42 4.41 -25.29
C HIS A 317 -39.50 2.86 -25.25
N VAL A 318 -40.50 2.25 -25.90
CA VAL A 318 -40.60 0.80 -26.07
C VAL A 318 -39.46 0.27 -26.95
N ARG A 319 -39.16 0.94 -28.06
CA ARG A 319 -38.03 0.58 -28.92
C ARG A 319 -36.71 0.57 -28.14
N LYS A 320 -36.48 1.62 -27.33
CA LYS A 320 -35.30 1.73 -26.48
C LYS A 320 -35.23 0.61 -25.44
N LEU A 321 -36.36 0.24 -24.82
CA LEU A 321 -36.44 -0.93 -23.94
C LEU A 321 -36.06 -2.22 -24.68
N GLN A 322 -36.62 -2.46 -25.87
CA GLN A 322 -36.28 -3.64 -26.70
C GLN A 322 -34.79 -3.68 -27.05
N GLN A 323 -34.18 -2.55 -27.40
CA GLN A 323 -32.75 -2.45 -27.68
C GLN A 323 -31.89 -2.70 -26.45
N SER A 324 -32.28 -2.20 -25.27
CA SER A 324 -31.62 -2.49 -23.99
C SER A 324 -31.69 -3.98 -23.66
N LEU A 325 -32.87 -4.59 -23.69
CA LEU A 325 -33.04 -6.04 -23.46
C LEU A 325 -32.25 -6.86 -24.47
N LYS A 326 -32.19 -6.43 -25.73
CA LYS A 326 -31.37 -7.07 -26.78
C LYS A 326 -29.89 -7.03 -26.46
N SER A 327 -29.39 -5.87 -26.05
CA SER A 327 -27.97 -5.69 -25.72
C SER A 327 -27.57 -6.46 -24.46
N LEU A 328 -28.53 -6.73 -23.58
CA LEU A 328 -28.39 -7.59 -22.41
C LEU A 328 -28.59 -9.09 -22.72
N GLY A 329 -28.97 -9.44 -23.95
CA GLY A 329 -29.14 -10.83 -24.39
C GLY A 329 -30.56 -11.42 -24.22
N TYR A 330 -31.53 -10.63 -23.78
CA TYR A 330 -32.90 -11.09 -23.49
C TYR A 330 -33.89 -10.94 -24.65
N PHE A 331 -33.56 -10.13 -25.66
CA PHE A 331 -34.47 -9.86 -26.78
C PHE A 331 -33.80 -10.07 -28.14
N THR A 332 -34.26 -11.05 -28.91
CA THR A 332 -33.66 -11.44 -30.20
C THR A 332 -34.42 -10.91 -31.41
N GLN A 333 -35.66 -10.44 -31.21
CA GLN A 333 -36.55 -10.02 -32.30
C GLN A 333 -36.22 -8.62 -32.83
N LYS A 334 -36.86 -8.23 -33.93
CA LYS A 334 -36.79 -6.84 -34.43
C LYS A 334 -37.38 -5.89 -33.39
N ASP A 335 -36.75 -4.73 -33.22
CA ASP A 335 -37.23 -3.64 -32.38
C ASP A 335 -38.39 -2.94 -33.08
N THR A 336 -39.61 -3.46 -32.90
CA THR A 336 -40.83 -2.97 -33.58
C THR A 336 -41.38 -1.68 -32.98
N ALA A 337 -40.84 -1.23 -31.82
CA ALA A 337 -41.41 -0.16 -31.01
C ALA A 337 -42.80 -0.50 -30.41
N ILE A 338 -43.21 -1.77 -30.43
CA ILE A 338 -44.50 -2.24 -29.90
C ILE A 338 -44.25 -3.13 -28.68
N PHE A 339 -44.91 -2.85 -27.56
CA PHE A 339 -44.82 -3.64 -26.35
C PHE A 339 -45.81 -4.81 -26.47
N GLY A 340 -45.43 -5.82 -27.26
CA GLY A 340 -46.20 -7.03 -27.46
C GLY A 340 -45.72 -8.20 -26.58
N LYS A 341 -46.29 -9.39 -26.82
CA LYS A 341 -46.01 -10.61 -26.03
C LYS A 341 -44.52 -10.95 -25.94
N GLN A 342 -43.76 -10.69 -27.02
CA GLN A 342 -42.33 -10.96 -27.06
C GLN A 342 -41.50 -9.99 -26.21
N THR A 343 -41.86 -8.69 -26.22
CA THR A 343 -41.21 -7.68 -25.37
C THR A 343 -41.49 -7.99 -23.89
N HIS A 344 -42.75 -8.34 -23.58
CA HIS A 344 -43.15 -8.76 -22.24
C HIS A 344 -42.38 -9.99 -21.76
N ALA A 345 -42.31 -11.05 -22.58
CA ALA A 345 -41.58 -12.27 -22.23
C ALA A 345 -40.09 -12.02 -21.99
N ALA A 346 -39.45 -11.20 -22.82
CA ALA A 346 -38.05 -10.82 -22.64
C ALA A 346 -37.81 -10.02 -21.35
N LEU A 347 -38.74 -9.12 -21.00
CA LEU A 347 -38.67 -8.36 -19.76
C LEU A 347 -38.82 -9.27 -18.53
N VAL A 348 -39.77 -10.20 -18.55
CA VAL A 348 -39.95 -11.19 -17.46
C VAL A 348 -38.72 -12.08 -17.32
N ALA A 349 -38.14 -12.55 -18.43
CA ALA A 349 -36.90 -13.33 -18.41
C ALA A 349 -35.74 -12.55 -17.78
N TYR A 350 -35.61 -11.27 -18.13
CA TYR A 350 -34.64 -10.37 -17.50
C TYR A 350 -34.92 -10.21 -15.99
N GLN A 351 -36.16 -9.95 -15.59
CA GLN A 351 -36.53 -9.77 -14.18
C GLN A 351 -36.30 -11.03 -13.35
N THR A 352 -36.55 -12.19 -13.94
CA THR A 352 -36.27 -13.50 -13.33
C THR A 352 -34.76 -13.68 -13.10
N ASP A 353 -33.91 -13.37 -14.07
CA ASP A 353 -32.44 -13.43 -13.90
C ASP A 353 -31.91 -12.44 -12.85
N LYS A 354 -32.65 -11.36 -12.57
CA LYS A 354 -32.30 -10.36 -11.55
C LYS A 354 -32.91 -10.61 -10.20
N ASP A 355 -33.54 -11.77 -9.98
CA ASP A 355 -34.22 -12.13 -8.75
C ASP A 355 -35.23 -11.05 -8.30
N ILE A 356 -35.88 -10.39 -9.26
CA ILE A 356 -36.93 -9.40 -8.98
C ILE A 356 -38.21 -10.15 -8.58
N SER A 357 -38.97 -9.58 -7.64
CA SER A 357 -40.25 -10.16 -7.20
C SER A 357 -41.20 -10.38 -8.38
N GLU A 358 -41.89 -11.53 -8.39
CA GLU A 358 -42.89 -11.87 -9.40
C GLU A 358 -44.01 -10.82 -9.49
N GLU A 359 -44.26 -10.07 -8.41
CA GLU A 359 -45.24 -8.97 -8.37
C GLU A 359 -44.87 -7.80 -9.31
N GLU A 360 -43.60 -7.64 -9.68
CA GLU A 360 -43.14 -6.62 -10.64
C GLU A 360 -43.02 -7.16 -12.07
N PHE A 361 -43.35 -8.44 -12.32
CA PHE A 361 -43.12 -9.06 -13.61
C PHE A 361 -43.91 -8.40 -14.73
N GLY A 362 -43.24 -8.15 -15.85
CA GLY A 362 -43.81 -7.46 -17.00
C GLY A 362 -43.91 -5.94 -16.85
N HIS A 363 -43.56 -5.39 -15.68
CA HIS A 363 -43.63 -3.95 -15.40
C HIS A 363 -42.24 -3.34 -15.17
N LEU A 364 -41.99 -2.13 -15.70
CA LEU A 364 -40.78 -1.38 -15.40
C LEU A 364 -40.89 -0.65 -14.03
N GLY A 365 -41.04 -1.45 -12.98
CA GLY A 365 -41.06 -1.02 -11.58
C GLY A 365 -39.69 -0.48 -11.12
N LYS A 366 -39.64 -0.05 -9.85
CA LYS A 366 -38.44 0.56 -9.26
C LYS A 366 -37.27 -0.42 -9.28
N ALA A 367 -37.48 -1.66 -8.82
CA ALA A 367 -36.42 -2.67 -8.77
C ALA A 367 -35.91 -3.01 -10.18
N THR A 368 -36.83 -3.12 -11.15
CA THR A 368 -36.51 -3.36 -12.55
C THR A 368 -35.66 -2.24 -13.17
N LYS A 369 -36.00 -0.97 -12.89
CA LYS A 369 -35.23 0.19 -13.35
C LYS A 369 -33.84 0.26 -12.71
N GLU A 370 -33.74 0.00 -11.41
CA GLU A 370 -32.44 -0.02 -10.70
C GLU A 370 -31.53 -1.12 -11.25
N ALA A 371 -32.09 -2.31 -11.50
CA ALA A 371 -31.36 -3.40 -12.13
C ALA A 371 -30.90 -3.03 -13.55
N LEU A 372 -31.80 -2.50 -14.39
CA LEU A 372 -31.47 -2.07 -15.76
C LEU A 372 -30.39 -1.00 -15.76
N GLN A 373 -30.46 -0.03 -14.85
CA GLN A 373 -29.46 1.02 -14.72
C GLN A 373 -28.08 0.43 -14.39
N LYS A 374 -28.01 -0.53 -13.46
CA LYS A 374 -26.76 -1.19 -13.07
C LYS A 374 -26.14 -1.95 -14.25
N ASP A 375 -26.94 -2.73 -14.95
CA ASP A 375 -26.46 -3.61 -16.01
C ASP A 375 -26.10 -2.84 -17.29
N LEU A 376 -26.90 -1.84 -17.67
CA LEU A 376 -26.57 -0.97 -18.80
C LEU A 376 -25.32 -0.12 -18.52
N PHE A 377 -25.12 0.31 -17.28
CA PHE A 377 -23.87 0.97 -16.87
C PHE A 377 -22.68 0.01 -16.94
N ALA A 378 -22.84 -1.25 -16.51
CA ALA A 378 -21.79 -2.26 -16.63
C ALA A 378 -21.43 -2.55 -18.10
N LEU A 379 -22.42 -2.66 -18.99
CA LEU A 379 -22.21 -2.80 -20.43
C LEU A 379 -21.46 -1.60 -21.02
N LYS A 380 -21.87 -0.38 -20.66
CA LYS A 380 -21.23 0.85 -21.14
C LYS A 380 -19.77 0.97 -20.69
N ASN A 381 -19.44 0.53 -19.48
CA ASN A 381 -18.06 0.48 -19.00
C ASN A 381 -17.23 -0.60 -19.70
N LYS A 382 -17.82 -1.76 -20.04
CA LYS A 382 -17.15 -2.84 -20.78
C LYS A 382 -16.91 -2.50 -22.26
N ALA A 383 -17.79 -1.70 -22.86
CA ALA A 383 -17.77 -1.30 -24.27
C ALA A 383 -16.49 -0.59 -24.75
N ASN A 384 -15.67 -0.03 -23.85
CA ASN A 384 -14.34 0.48 -24.18
C ASN A 384 -13.35 -0.64 -24.62
N ASN A 385 -13.74 -1.93 -24.55
CA ASN A 385 -12.99 -3.11 -25.01
C ASN A 385 -13.74 -3.99 -26.04
N GLY A 386 -14.79 -3.48 -26.72
CA GLY A 386 -15.47 -4.17 -27.83
C GLY A 386 -16.91 -4.61 -27.53
N LEU A 387 -17.84 -4.21 -28.42
CA LEU A 387 -19.33 -4.24 -28.36
C LEU A 387 -19.95 -3.17 -27.44
N ALA A 388 -20.29 -2.03 -28.05
CA ALA A 388 -20.84 -0.85 -27.37
C ALA A 388 -22.37 -0.77 -27.43
N TRP A 389 -23.02 -0.76 -26.27
CA TRP A 389 -24.37 -0.23 -26.11
C TRP A 389 -24.30 1.30 -26.28
N ASN A 390 -24.87 1.83 -27.36
CA ASN A 390 -24.76 3.25 -27.73
C ASN A 390 -25.96 4.10 -27.30
N GLY A 391 -26.98 3.52 -26.66
CA GLY A 391 -28.12 4.24 -26.07
C GLY A 391 -28.90 5.16 -27.03
N LYS A 392 -28.71 5.00 -28.34
CA LYS A 392 -29.36 5.80 -29.38
C LYS A 392 -30.62 5.13 -29.90
#